data_AF-A0A497CEV3-F1
#
_entry.id   AF-A0A497CEV3-F1
#
_cell.length_a   1.000
_cell.length_b   1.000
_cell.length_c   1.000
_cell.angle_alpha   90.00
_cell.angle_beta   90.00
_cell.angle_gamma   90.00
#
_symmetry.space_group_name_H-M   'P 1'
#
loop_
_entity.id
_entity.type
_entity.pdbx_description
1 polymer ?
#
loop_
_entity_poly.entity_id
_entity_poly.type
_entity_poly.pdbx_seq_one_letter_code
_entity_poly.pdbx_strand_id
1 'polypeptide(L)'
;MPVYNLTNTQKRILALIVKHINAGKVIEPIRPIIRSESCSIEGIEQSFGRNLVWDLEALCEAKLMDQRYSRASNKSRRLYTVTKAGHKAVANKFILPKEDAEEVEPDESEKIKTINIEKIQAIWFASPDEITQTTNNPSVTKKTVDALTEQLLNAIEPEISSYKLATYKRNLQDLKTQINSQSPSQLTLQKLFGYLSFMENLEGSIPLASIVWPYLYPLLLIAKAKIPQES
;
A
#
# COMPACT_ATOMS: atom_id res chain seq x y z
N MET A 1 18.79 -2.10 28.97
CA MET A 1 18.42 -1.95 27.55
C MET A 1 16.93 -2.20 27.44
N PRO A 2 16.14 -1.31 26.84
CA PRO A 2 14.73 -1.56 26.63
C PRO A 2 14.58 -2.78 25.69
N VAL A 3 13.63 -3.67 26.01
CA VAL A 3 13.37 -4.91 25.26
C VAL A 3 11.86 -4.97 25.03
N TYR A 4 11.44 -5.47 23.87
CA TYR A 4 10.02 -5.74 23.62
C TYR A 4 9.44 -6.62 24.74
N ASN A 5 8.29 -6.22 25.27
CA ASN A 5 7.53 -6.99 26.26
C ASN A 5 6.86 -8.21 25.60
N LEU A 6 7.69 -9.16 25.19
CA LEU A 6 7.31 -10.38 24.50
C LEU A 6 7.94 -11.58 25.20
N THR A 7 7.20 -12.69 25.25
CA THR A 7 7.72 -13.96 25.75
C THR A 7 8.79 -14.52 24.82
N ASN A 8 9.65 -15.40 25.33
CA ASN A 8 10.64 -16.11 24.50
C ASN A 8 9.96 -16.91 23.38
N THR A 9 8.76 -17.44 23.65
CA THR A 9 7.94 -18.14 22.65
C THR A 9 7.54 -17.22 21.51
N GLN A 10 7.00 -16.04 21.81
CA GLN A 10 6.60 -15.04 20.79
C GLN A 10 7.79 -14.55 19.97
N LYS A 11 8.91 -14.24 20.63
CA LYS A 11 10.18 -13.87 19.95
C LYS A 11 10.65 -14.98 19.00
N ARG A 12 10.61 -16.23 19.46
CA ARG A 12 10.98 -17.39 18.64
C ARG A 12 10.04 -17.56 17.45
N ILE A 13 8.73 -17.41 17.65
CA ILE A 13 7.72 -17.51 16.58
C ILE A 13 8.00 -16.45 15.51
N LEU A 14 8.17 -15.18 15.88
CA LEU A 14 8.43 -14.11 14.91
C LEU A 14 9.75 -14.33 14.17
N ALA A 15 10.83 -14.66 14.88
CA ALA A 15 12.12 -14.92 14.25
C ALA A 15 12.05 -16.09 13.25
N LEU A 16 11.28 -17.12 13.59
CA LEU A 16 11.13 -18.30 12.74
C LEU A 16 10.27 -18.00 11.51
N ILE A 17 9.20 -17.21 11.65
CA ILE A 17 8.41 -16.69 10.54
C ILE A 17 9.28 -15.87 9.58
N VAL A 18 9.98 -14.84 10.09
CA VAL A 18 10.85 -13.97 9.28
C VAL A 18 11.93 -14.77 8.55
N LYS A 19 12.53 -15.76 9.22
CA LYS A 19 13.52 -16.65 8.59
C LYS A 19 12.93 -17.39 7.38
N HIS A 20 11.70 -17.90 7.48
CA HIS A 20 11.08 -18.67 6.40
C HIS A 20 10.55 -17.77 5.27
N ILE A 21 10.11 -16.54 5.58
CA ILE A 21 9.77 -15.52 4.57
C ILE A 21 11.03 -15.16 3.77
N ASN A 22 12.13 -14.83 4.44
CA ASN A 22 13.39 -14.47 3.79
C ASN A 22 13.98 -15.62 2.95
N ALA A 23 13.66 -16.87 3.31
CA ALA A 23 14.05 -18.06 2.55
C ALA A 23 13.07 -18.41 1.41
N GLY A 24 12.02 -17.63 1.20
CA GLY A 24 10.99 -17.87 0.18
C GLY A 24 10.09 -19.09 0.46
N LYS A 25 10.12 -19.64 1.68
CA LYS A 25 9.34 -20.83 2.07
C LYS A 25 7.95 -20.49 2.59
N VAL A 26 7.78 -19.29 3.12
CA VAL A 26 6.49 -18.74 3.57
C VAL A 26 6.16 -17.56 2.69
N ILE A 27 4.96 -17.56 2.12
CA ILE A 27 4.44 -16.46 1.32
C ILE A 27 3.43 -15.70 2.17
N GLU A 28 3.62 -14.39 2.29
CA GLU A 28 2.66 -13.52 2.96
C GLU A 28 1.44 -13.25 2.07
N PRO A 29 0.22 -13.12 2.65
CA PRO A 29 -0.07 -13.13 4.09
C PRO A 29 -0.11 -14.53 4.68
N ILE A 30 0.44 -14.65 5.88
CA ILE A 30 0.60 -15.88 6.63
C ILE A 30 -0.76 -16.38 7.13
N ARG A 31 -0.97 -17.68 7.01
CA ARG A 31 -2.19 -18.37 7.44
C ARG A 31 -1.88 -19.36 8.55
N PRO A 32 -2.38 -19.13 9.79
CA PRO A 32 -2.37 -20.17 10.79
C PRO A 32 -3.39 -21.24 10.43
N ILE A 33 -2.96 -22.49 10.46
CA ILE A 33 -3.79 -23.68 10.32
C ILE A 33 -4.04 -24.20 11.72
N ILE A 34 -5.28 -24.08 12.19
CA ILE A 34 -5.70 -24.51 13.52
C ILE A 34 -6.26 -25.94 13.39
N ARG A 35 -5.64 -26.89 14.09
CA ARG A 35 -6.13 -28.27 14.25
C ARG A 35 -6.55 -28.50 15.69
N SER A 36 -7.26 -29.59 15.95
CA SER A 36 -7.85 -29.94 17.25
C SER A 36 -6.84 -29.92 18.40
N GLU A 37 -5.59 -30.30 18.13
CA GLU A 37 -4.55 -30.46 19.15
C GLU A 37 -3.32 -29.57 18.94
N SER A 38 -3.17 -28.98 17.76
CA SER A 38 -1.99 -28.20 17.41
C SER A 38 -2.30 -27.13 16.37
N CYS A 39 -1.42 -26.14 16.29
CA CYS A 39 -1.48 -25.13 15.23
C CYS A 39 -0.23 -25.24 14.35
N SER A 40 -0.34 -24.86 13.10
CA SER A 40 0.83 -24.75 12.20
C SER A 40 0.72 -23.48 11.36
N ILE A 41 1.82 -23.10 10.73
CA ILE A 41 1.84 -22.01 9.76
C ILE A 41 2.14 -22.64 8.40
N GLU A 42 1.34 -22.31 7.38
CA GLU A 42 1.58 -22.75 6.01
C GLU A 42 2.99 -22.31 5.54
N GLY A 43 3.79 -23.24 5.03
CA GLY A 43 5.19 -22.98 4.65
C GLY A 43 6.22 -23.15 5.78
N ILE A 44 5.76 -23.47 7.00
CA ILE A 44 6.62 -23.79 8.15
C ILE A 44 6.33 -25.21 8.61
N GLU A 45 7.29 -26.11 8.42
CA GLU A 45 7.23 -27.51 8.84
C GLU A 45 7.48 -27.68 10.36
N GLN A 46 6.78 -26.88 11.15
CA GLN A 46 6.81 -26.94 12.61
C GLN A 46 5.40 -26.81 13.17
N SER A 47 5.10 -27.67 14.15
CA SER A 47 3.87 -27.56 14.93
C SER A 47 4.08 -26.63 16.12
N PHE A 48 3.09 -25.77 16.35
CA PHE A 48 3.00 -24.85 17.47
C PHE A 48 1.89 -25.32 18.42
N GLY A 49 1.97 -24.89 19.68
CA GLY A 49 0.91 -25.12 20.64
C GLY A 49 -0.40 -24.42 20.26
N ARG A 50 -1.49 -24.76 20.96
CA ARG A 50 -2.82 -24.15 20.75
C ARG A 50 -2.84 -22.63 20.94
N ASN A 51 -1.84 -22.09 21.63
CA ASN A 51 -1.72 -20.67 21.90
C ASN A 51 -1.17 -19.85 20.73
N LEU A 52 -0.83 -20.47 19.59
CA LEU A 52 -0.24 -19.77 18.45
C LEU A 52 -1.05 -18.53 18.03
N VAL A 53 -2.38 -18.60 18.06
CA VAL A 53 -3.23 -17.47 17.70
C VAL A 53 -3.04 -16.28 18.65
N TRP A 54 -2.98 -16.55 19.95
CA TRP A 54 -2.73 -15.53 20.98
C TRP A 54 -1.30 -14.99 20.90
N ASP A 55 -0.33 -15.85 20.57
CA ASP A 55 1.05 -15.43 20.35
C ASP A 55 1.16 -14.49 19.14
N LEU A 56 0.40 -14.75 18.06
CA LEU A 56 0.33 -13.86 16.90
C LEU A 56 -0.40 -12.54 17.21
N GLU A 57 -1.48 -12.58 18.00
CA GLU A 57 -2.16 -11.35 18.47
C GLU A 57 -1.24 -10.46 19.31
N ALA A 58 -0.47 -11.05 20.23
CA ALA A 58 0.51 -10.29 21.03
C ALA A 58 1.62 -9.65 20.17
N LEU A 59 2.01 -10.32 19.07
CA LEU A 59 2.95 -9.75 18.09
C LEU A 59 2.32 -8.59 17.30
N CYS A 60 1.00 -8.63 17.06
CA CYS A 60 0.26 -7.51 16.48
C CYS A 60 0.13 -6.33 17.46
N GLU A 61 -0.16 -6.58 18.73
CA GLU A 61 -0.21 -5.55 19.78
C GLU A 61 1.15 -4.84 19.94
N ALA A 62 2.25 -5.58 19.79
CA ALA A 62 3.60 -5.04 19.77
C ALA A 62 3.97 -4.32 18.44
N LYS A 63 3.03 -4.17 17.49
CA LYS A 63 3.22 -3.58 16.16
C LYS A 63 4.28 -4.28 15.30
N LEU A 64 4.62 -5.53 15.62
CA LEU A 64 5.59 -6.34 14.88
C LEU A 64 4.94 -7.16 13.77
N MET A 65 3.63 -7.33 13.83
CA MET A 65 2.80 -7.94 12.80
C MET A 65 1.53 -7.13 12.60
N ASP A 66 0.92 -7.26 11.43
CA ASP A 66 -0.42 -6.75 11.13
C ASP A 66 -1.39 -7.92 10.93
N GLN A 67 -2.63 -7.72 11.35
CA GLN A 67 -3.70 -8.71 11.20
C GLN A 67 -4.81 -8.20 10.25
N ARG A 68 -5.25 -9.06 9.34
CA ARG A 68 -6.42 -8.83 8.47
C ARG A 68 -7.34 -10.05 8.48
N TYR A 69 -8.59 -9.84 8.09
CA TYR A 69 -9.57 -10.93 7.93
C TYR A 69 -9.91 -11.12 6.45
N SER A 70 -9.87 -12.37 5.99
CA SER A 70 -10.39 -12.74 4.68
C SER A 70 -11.82 -13.24 4.77
N ARG A 71 -12.69 -12.74 3.88
CA ARG A 71 -14.08 -13.18 3.69
C ARG A 71 -14.25 -14.33 2.68
N ALA A 72 -13.16 -15.00 2.30
CA ALA A 72 -13.23 -16.09 1.34
C ALA A 72 -13.92 -17.34 1.94
N SER A 73 -15.13 -17.66 1.44
CA SER A 73 -16.04 -18.72 1.90
C SER A 73 -16.59 -18.51 3.33
N ASN A 74 -17.64 -19.22 3.73
CA ASN A 74 -18.44 -19.08 4.97
C ASN A 74 -17.68 -19.13 6.33
N LYS A 75 -16.38 -18.87 6.38
CA LYS A 75 -15.54 -18.79 7.58
C LYS A 75 -14.57 -17.61 7.45
N SER A 76 -14.69 -16.63 8.35
CA SER A 76 -13.69 -15.56 8.51
C SER A 76 -12.33 -16.17 8.87
N ARG A 77 -11.31 -15.96 8.02
CA ARG A 77 -9.95 -16.46 8.27
C ARG A 77 -9.03 -15.30 8.62
N ARG A 78 -8.28 -15.44 9.72
CA ARG A 78 -7.25 -14.48 10.13
C ARG A 78 -6.01 -14.65 9.27
N LEU A 79 -5.48 -13.54 8.79
CA LEU A 79 -4.29 -13.41 7.96
C LEU A 79 -3.32 -12.48 8.68
N TYR A 80 -2.03 -12.81 8.65
CA TYR A 80 -0.99 -12.02 9.33
C TYR A 80 0.12 -11.64 8.36
N THR A 81 0.67 -10.43 8.51
CA THR A 81 1.83 -9.93 7.76
C THR A 81 2.86 -9.43 8.77
N VAL A 82 4.15 -9.64 8.53
CA VAL A 82 5.22 -9.09 9.36
C VAL A 82 5.46 -7.62 8.98
N THR A 83 5.46 -6.73 9.96
CA THR A 83 5.73 -5.30 9.69
C THR A 83 7.23 -5.05 9.49
N LYS A 84 7.59 -3.88 8.95
CA LYS A 84 9.00 -3.43 8.91
C LYS A 84 9.64 -3.44 10.31
N ALA A 85 8.88 -3.06 11.33
CA ALA A 85 9.32 -3.12 12.73
C ALA A 85 9.58 -4.56 13.18
N GLY A 86 8.73 -5.52 12.78
CA GLY A 86 8.94 -6.95 13.00
C GLY A 86 10.27 -7.46 12.41
N HIS A 87 10.55 -7.12 11.14
CA HIS A 87 11.82 -7.47 10.51
C HIS A 87 13.03 -6.85 11.22
N LYS A 88 12.97 -5.56 11.57
CA LYS A 88 14.03 -4.87 12.32
C LYS A 88 14.24 -5.47 13.71
N ALA A 89 13.15 -5.78 14.42
CA ALA A 89 13.21 -6.41 15.74
C ALA A 89 13.91 -7.77 15.69
N VAL A 90 13.63 -8.61 14.69
CA VAL A 90 14.34 -9.89 14.51
C VAL A 90 15.82 -9.67 14.19
N ALA A 91 16.15 -8.74 13.28
CA ALA A 91 17.53 -8.42 12.93
C ALA A 91 18.35 -7.93 14.14
N ASN A 92 17.73 -7.12 15.01
CA ASN A 92 18.33 -6.57 16.21
C ASN A 92 18.17 -7.46 17.45
N LYS A 93 17.79 -8.74 17.29
CA LYS A 93 17.59 -9.70 18.39
C LYS A 93 16.64 -9.20 19.49
N PHE A 94 15.62 -8.45 19.11
CA PHE A 94 14.58 -7.85 19.97
C PHE A 94 15.10 -6.83 20.99
N ILE A 95 16.27 -6.25 20.75
CA ILE A 95 16.82 -5.15 21.53
C ILE A 95 16.23 -3.85 20.93
N LEU A 96 15.54 -3.06 21.75
CA LEU A 96 15.07 -1.74 21.31
C LEU A 96 16.29 -0.82 21.14
N PRO A 97 16.34 0.01 20.09
CA PRO A 97 17.41 0.97 19.91
C PRO A 97 17.51 1.86 21.16
N LYS A 98 18.74 2.16 21.61
CA LYS A 98 18.97 3.13 22.68
C LYS A 98 18.52 4.50 22.19
N GLU A 99 17.80 5.24 23.01
CA GLU A 99 17.22 6.57 22.70
C GLU A 99 18.27 7.68 22.41
N ASP A 100 19.57 7.37 22.32
CA ASP A 100 20.60 8.35 21.95
C ASP A 100 21.01 8.21 20.48
N ALA A 101 20.02 8.40 19.62
CA ALA A 101 20.19 8.99 18.31
C ALA A 101 18.81 9.55 17.97
N GLU A 102 18.70 10.87 17.94
CA GLU A 102 17.66 11.56 17.19
C GLU A 102 17.81 11.16 15.71
N GLU A 103 17.48 9.91 15.34
CA GLU A 103 16.65 9.75 14.18
C GLU A 103 15.34 10.40 14.59
N VAL A 104 15.21 11.67 14.24
CA VAL A 104 13.92 12.35 14.15
C VAL A 104 13.04 11.41 13.35
N GLU A 105 12.29 10.54 14.03
CA GLU A 105 11.09 9.96 13.45
C GLU A 105 10.29 11.19 13.06
N PRO A 106 10.15 11.46 11.75
CA PRO A 106 9.40 12.60 11.34
C PRO A 106 8.00 12.32 11.86
N ASP A 107 7.52 13.19 12.73
CA ASP A 107 6.13 13.22 13.13
C ASP A 107 5.29 13.13 11.84
N GLU A 108 4.75 11.94 11.57
CA GLU A 108 4.02 11.67 10.34
C GLU A 108 2.74 12.52 10.29
N SER A 109 2.35 13.11 11.43
CA SER A 109 1.26 14.08 11.51
C SER A 109 1.67 15.52 11.18
N GLU A 110 2.95 15.88 11.28
CA GLU A 110 3.47 17.18 10.79
C GLU A 110 3.93 17.14 9.32
N LYS A 111 4.32 15.98 8.79
CA LYS A 111 4.60 15.84 7.34
C LYS A 111 3.34 15.93 6.46
N ILE A 112 2.14 15.90 7.04
CA ILE A 112 0.88 16.08 6.31
C ILE A 112 0.57 17.57 6.04
N LYS A 113 1.31 18.53 6.60
CA LYS A 113 1.00 19.96 6.39
C LYS A 113 1.64 20.65 5.19
N THR A 114 2.55 20.00 4.46
CA THR A 114 3.06 20.60 3.21
C THR A 114 3.59 19.54 2.25
N ILE A 115 2.69 18.75 1.64
CA ILE A 115 2.98 18.35 0.25
C ILE A 115 2.91 19.66 -0.53
N ASN A 116 4.07 20.26 -0.76
CA ASN A 116 4.17 21.37 -1.69
C ASN A 116 3.93 20.77 -3.08
N ILE A 117 2.68 20.86 -3.55
CA ILE A 117 2.19 20.34 -4.83
C ILE A 117 3.05 20.86 -6.00
N GLU A 118 3.76 21.96 -5.82
CA GLU A 118 4.71 22.53 -6.78
C GLU A 118 6.00 21.72 -6.96
N LYS A 119 6.39 20.87 -6.00
CA LYS A 119 7.65 20.09 -6.04
C LYS A 119 7.51 18.66 -6.56
N ILE A 120 6.29 18.15 -6.73
CA ILE A 120 6.08 16.93 -7.54
C ILE A 120 6.14 17.40 -8.99
N GLN A 121 7.33 17.40 -9.59
CA GLN A 121 7.49 17.71 -11.00
C GLN A 121 6.53 16.82 -11.80
N ALA A 122 5.53 17.45 -12.43
CA ALA A 122 4.79 16.81 -13.49
C ALA A 122 5.80 16.57 -14.61
N ILE A 123 6.39 15.36 -14.66
CA ILE A 123 7.37 14.98 -15.69
C ILE A 123 6.79 15.16 -17.12
N TRP A 124 5.45 15.29 -17.21
CA TRP A 124 4.66 15.39 -18.43
C TRP A 124 4.24 16.80 -18.86
N PHE A 125 4.29 17.80 -17.98
CA PHE A 125 3.87 19.17 -18.30
C PHE A 125 4.86 20.17 -17.71
N ALA A 126 5.51 20.95 -18.57
CA ALA A 126 6.46 21.99 -18.18
C ALA A 126 5.75 23.28 -17.72
N SER A 127 4.48 23.48 -18.07
CA SER A 127 3.72 24.68 -17.68
C SER A 127 2.19 24.47 -17.65
N PRO A 128 1.44 25.36 -16.94
CA PRO A 128 -0.03 25.39 -16.99
C PRO A 128 -0.63 25.64 -18.38
N ASP A 129 0.09 26.33 -19.27
CA ASP A 129 -0.37 26.62 -20.63
C ASP A 129 -0.43 25.34 -21.49
N GLU A 130 0.51 24.41 -21.28
CA GLU A 130 0.50 23.10 -21.96
C GLU A 130 -0.70 22.25 -21.56
N ILE A 131 -1.14 22.36 -20.30
CA ILE A 131 -2.32 21.64 -19.79
C ILE A 131 -3.57 22.17 -20.50
N THR A 132 -3.68 23.49 -20.61
CA THR A 132 -4.80 24.17 -21.28
C THR A 132 -4.85 23.83 -22.78
N GLN A 133 -3.71 23.82 -23.46
CA GLN A 133 -3.61 23.39 -24.87
C GLN A 133 -4.00 21.92 -25.05
N THR A 134 -3.58 21.07 -24.12
CA THR A 134 -3.92 19.63 -24.11
C THR A 134 -5.41 19.40 -23.89
N THR A 135 -6.06 20.15 -23.01
CA THR A 135 -7.49 20.01 -22.67
C THR A 135 -8.42 20.61 -23.72
N ASN A 136 -7.96 21.64 -24.43
CA ASN A 136 -8.73 22.30 -25.50
C ASN A 136 -8.82 21.45 -26.79
N ASN A 137 -7.99 20.41 -26.92
CA ASN A 137 -8.04 19.48 -28.05
C ASN A 137 -8.42 18.06 -27.57
N PRO A 138 -9.67 17.60 -27.82
CA PRO A 138 -10.16 16.30 -27.35
C PRO A 138 -9.31 15.11 -27.82
N SER A 139 -8.75 15.17 -29.03
CA SER A 139 -7.90 14.11 -29.58
C SER A 139 -6.54 14.04 -28.87
N VAL A 140 -5.98 15.21 -28.52
CA VAL A 140 -4.73 15.30 -27.76
C VAL A 140 -4.97 14.87 -26.32
N THR A 141 -6.05 15.34 -25.67
CA THR A 141 -6.41 14.90 -24.32
C THR A 141 -6.52 13.38 -24.24
N LYS A 142 -7.26 12.76 -25.17
CA LYS A 142 -7.44 11.30 -25.19
C LYS A 142 -6.11 10.56 -25.32
N LYS A 143 -5.24 10.97 -26.24
CA LYS A 143 -3.90 10.37 -26.40
C LYS A 143 -3.04 10.52 -25.14
N THR A 144 -3.06 11.69 -24.51
CA THR A 144 -2.28 11.96 -23.30
C THR A 144 -2.79 11.14 -22.11
N VAL A 145 -4.11 11.06 -21.93
CA VAL A 145 -4.73 10.21 -20.89
C VAL A 145 -4.40 8.73 -21.14
N ASP A 146 -4.46 8.28 -22.39
CA ASP A 146 -4.15 6.89 -22.75
C ASP A 146 -2.69 6.55 -22.43
N ALA A 147 -1.75 7.41 -22.83
CA ALA A 147 -0.33 7.22 -22.55
C ALA A 147 -0.03 7.25 -21.03
N LEU A 148 -0.58 8.21 -20.29
CA LEU A 148 -0.39 8.32 -18.84
C LEU A 148 -0.94 7.10 -18.08
N THR A 149 -2.13 6.63 -18.47
CA THR A 149 -2.75 5.46 -17.85
C THR A 149 -1.99 4.17 -18.17
N GLU A 150 -1.51 4.00 -19.41
CA GLU A 150 -0.69 2.85 -19.79
C GLU A 150 0.65 2.83 -19.03
N GLN A 151 1.33 3.97 -18.92
CA GLN A 151 2.57 4.05 -18.15
C GLN A 151 2.37 3.83 -16.66
N LEU A 152 1.31 4.39 -16.08
CA LEU A 152 0.94 4.12 -14.69
C LEU A 152 0.69 2.62 -14.47
N LEU A 153 0.04 1.96 -15.43
CA LEU A 153 -0.22 0.53 -15.35
C LEU A 153 1.07 -0.29 -15.42
N ASN A 154 1.96 0.03 -16.37
CA ASN A 154 3.25 -0.64 -16.51
C ASN A 154 4.14 -0.46 -15.27
N ALA A 155 4.07 0.72 -14.63
CA ALA A 155 4.84 1.02 -13.43
C ALA A 155 4.30 0.30 -12.19
N ILE A 156 2.99 0.07 -12.10
CA ILE A 156 2.36 -0.54 -10.92
C ILE A 156 2.24 -2.06 -11.03
N GLU A 157 2.13 -2.63 -12.23
CA GLU A 157 1.96 -4.06 -12.49
C GLU A 157 3.02 -4.96 -11.81
N PRO A 158 4.32 -4.62 -11.77
CA PRO A 158 5.30 -5.43 -11.03
C PRO A 158 5.20 -5.29 -9.50
N GLU A 159 4.55 -4.24 -9.01
CA GLU A 159 4.51 -3.88 -7.58
C GLU A 159 3.25 -4.36 -6.85
N ILE A 160 2.23 -4.81 -7.58
CA ILE A 160 0.93 -5.23 -7.01
C ILE A 160 0.55 -6.65 -7.39
N SER A 161 -0.13 -7.35 -6.49
CA SER A 161 -0.61 -8.70 -6.76
C SER A 161 -1.64 -8.72 -7.89
N SER A 162 -1.70 -9.81 -8.64
CA SER A 162 -2.64 -10.02 -9.75
C SER A 162 -4.12 -9.82 -9.37
N TYR A 163 -4.48 -10.12 -8.12
CA TYR A 163 -5.83 -9.86 -7.59
C TYR A 163 -6.13 -8.35 -7.47
N LYS A 164 -5.18 -7.55 -6.98
CA LYS A 164 -5.33 -6.08 -6.86
C LYS A 164 -5.22 -5.38 -8.21
N LEU A 165 -4.42 -5.95 -9.11
CA LEU A 165 -4.23 -5.46 -10.47
C LEU A 165 -5.53 -5.42 -11.28
N ALA A 166 -6.41 -6.42 -11.14
CA ALA A 166 -7.70 -6.43 -11.83
C ALA A 166 -8.60 -5.25 -11.41
N THR A 167 -8.72 -5.01 -10.10
CA THR A 167 -9.46 -3.86 -9.56
C THR A 167 -8.82 -2.53 -9.96
N TYR A 168 -7.48 -2.46 -9.95
CA TYR A 168 -6.75 -1.28 -10.38
C TYR A 168 -6.99 -0.96 -11.87
N LYS A 169 -6.86 -1.95 -12.76
CA LYS A 169 -7.13 -1.82 -14.20
C LYS A 169 -8.56 -1.31 -14.44
N ARG A 170 -9.55 -1.81 -13.68
CA ARG A 170 -10.93 -1.34 -13.76
C ARG A 170 -11.07 0.13 -13.34
N ASN A 171 -10.56 0.50 -12.16
CA ASN A 171 -10.63 1.89 -11.68
C ASN A 171 -9.90 2.86 -12.62
N LEU A 172 -8.81 2.41 -13.25
CA LEU A 172 -8.06 3.21 -14.22
C LEU A 172 -8.85 3.41 -15.53
N GLN A 173 -9.59 2.40 -15.99
CA GLN A 173 -10.52 2.53 -17.12
C GLN A 173 -11.69 3.45 -16.80
N ASP A 174 -12.23 3.37 -15.57
CA ASP A 174 -13.30 4.25 -15.12
C ASP A 174 -12.80 5.71 -15.05
N LEU A 175 -11.56 5.94 -14.59
CA LEU A 175 -10.91 7.25 -14.59
C LEU A 175 -10.75 7.79 -16.02
N LYS A 176 -10.21 6.99 -16.93
CA LYS A 176 -10.06 7.34 -18.35
C LYS A 176 -11.41 7.72 -18.97
N THR A 177 -12.47 6.99 -18.65
CA THR A 177 -13.82 7.26 -19.15
C THR A 177 -14.36 8.58 -18.60
N GLN A 178 -14.19 8.85 -17.31
CA GLN A 178 -14.63 10.10 -16.69
C GLN A 178 -13.88 11.31 -17.25
N ILE A 179 -12.54 11.25 -17.34
CA ILE A 179 -11.74 12.38 -17.87
C ILE A 179 -12.07 12.68 -19.34
N ASN A 180 -12.36 11.67 -20.15
CA ASN A 180 -12.71 11.84 -21.56
C ASN A 180 -14.19 12.15 -21.80
N SER A 181 -15.03 12.13 -20.76
CA SER A 181 -16.43 12.49 -20.88
C SER A 181 -16.63 13.99 -21.10
N GLN A 182 -17.77 14.38 -21.67
CA GLN A 182 -18.15 15.80 -21.84
C GLN A 182 -18.52 16.48 -20.52
N SER A 183 -18.96 15.70 -19.53
CA SER A 183 -19.43 16.17 -18.22
C SER A 183 -18.84 15.30 -17.11
N PRO A 184 -17.53 15.44 -16.81
CA PRO A 184 -16.88 14.66 -15.77
C PRO A 184 -17.53 14.93 -14.41
N SER A 185 -17.88 13.86 -13.69
CA SER A 185 -18.41 13.99 -12.33
C SER A 185 -17.27 14.21 -11.35
N GLN A 186 -17.23 15.38 -10.71
CA GLN A 186 -16.22 15.71 -9.70
C GLN A 186 -16.18 14.68 -8.55
N LEU A 187 -17.34 14.26 -8.06
CA LEU A 187 -17.43 13.28 -6.97
C LEU A 187 -16.89 11.90 -7.39
N THR A 188 -17.19 11.46 -8.61
CA THR A 188 -16.67 10.21 -9.16
C THR A 188 -15.17 10.29 -9.40
N LEU A 189 -14.67 11.41 -9.94
CA LEU A 189 -13.24 11.64 -10.13
C LEU A 189 -12.49 11.65 -8.79
N GLN A 190 -12.98 12.36 -7.78
CA GLN A 190 -12.39 12.39 -6.44
C GLN A 190 -12.29 11.00 -5.83
N LYS A 191 -13.35 10.18 -5.96
CA LYS A 191 -13.32 8.78 -5.54
C LYS A 191 -12.24 8.00 -6.28
N LEU A 192 -12.25 8.06 -7.62
CA LEU A 192 -11.29 7.32 -8.46
C LEU A 192 -9.84 7.73 -8.19
N PHE A 193 -9.56 9.02 -8.03
CA PHE A 193 -8.26 9.50 -7.59
C PHE A 193 -7.94 8.99 -6.19
N GLY A 194 -8.87 9.01 -5.24
CA GLY A 194 -8.67 8.40 -3.92
C GLY A 194 -8.24 6.94 -4.01
N TYR A 195 -8.99 6.12 -4.76
CA TYR A 195 -8.70 4.70 -4.98
C TYR A 195 -7.34 4.43 -5.65
N LEU A 196 -6.97 5.26 -6.62
CA LEU A 196 -5.74 5.07 -7.40
C LEU A 196 -4.51 5.65 -6.69
N SER A 197 -4.67 6.74 -5.92
CA SER A 197 -3.61 7.35 -5.09
C SER A 197 -3.33 6.51 -3.85
N PHE A 198 -4.38 5.96 -3.27
CA PHE A 198 -4.37 5.16 -2.06
C PHE A 198 -5.18 3.90 -2.36
N MET A 199 -4.52 2.91 -2.95
CA MET A 199 -5.10 1.57 -3.08
C MET A 199 -5.64 1.14 -1.71
N GLU A 200 -6.97 1.14 -1.58
CA GLU A 200 -7.78 1.54 -0.40
C GLU A 200 -7.56 0.80 0.94
N ASN A 201 -6.50 0.03 1.14
CA ASN A 201 -6.04 -0.53 2.43
C ASN A 201 -4.68 -1.23 2.27
N LEU A 202 -3.61 -0.45 2.14
CA LEU A 202 -2.23 -0.93 2.03
C LEU A 202 -1.42 0.03 2.90
N GLU A 203 -0.52 -0.37 3.81
CA GLU A 203 0.76 -1.01 3.48
C GLU A 203 1.36 -0.53 2.13
N GLY A 204 0.95 0.65 1.65
CA GLY A 204 1.48 1.33 0.49
C GLY A 204 2.66 2.09 1.01
N SER A 205 3.78 1.39 1.13
CA SER A 205 5.03 2.03 1.51
C SER A 205 5.25 3.26 0.62
N ILE A 206 5.77 4.35 1.18
CA ILE A 206 6.19 5.59 0.49
C ILE A 206 6.74 5.35 -0.94
N PRO A 207 7.52 4.27 -1.23
CA PRO A 207 7.87 3.86 -2.60
C PRO A 207 6.72 3.80 -3.61
N LEU A 208 5.57 3.19 -3.28
CA LEU A 208 4.44 3.06 -4.21
C LEU A 208 3.83 4.42 -4.56
N ALA A 209 3.71 5.33 -3.58
CA ALA A 209 3.24 6.69 -3.84
C ALA A 209 4.20 7.45 -4.77
N SER A 210 5.51 7.25 -4.61
CA SER A 210 6.52 7.84 -5.52
C SER A 210 6.48 7.27 -6.94
N ILE A 211 5.98 6.04 -7.12
CA ILE A 211 5.79 5.42 -8.44
C ILE A 211 4.49 5.92 -9.10
N VAL A 212 3.40 6.06 -8.32
CA VAL A 212 2.07 6.40 -8.83
C VAL A 212 1.93 7.90 -9.14
N TRP A 213 2.42 8.77 -8.24
CA TRP A 213 2.17 10.20 -8.34
C TRP A 213 2.64 10.89 -9.62
N PRO A 214 3.82 10.55 -10.19
CA PRO A 214 4.30 11.14 -11.44
C PRO A 214 3.32 11.02 -12.61
N TYR A 215 2.44 10.01 -12.60
CA TYR A 215 1.44 9.78 -13.64
C TYR A 215 0.04 10.25 -13.23
N LEU A 216 -0.31 10.07 -11.96
CA LEU A 216 -1.64 10.40 -11.46
C LEU A 216 -1.85 11.92 -11.30
N TYR A 217 -0.79 12.66 -10.98
CA TYR A 217 -0.85 14.12 -10.85
C TYR A 217 -1.15 14.84 -12.18
N PRO A 218 -0.46 14.54 -13.31
CA PRO A 218 -0.87 15.01 -14.64
C PRO A 218 -2.34 14.71 -14.98
N LEU A 219 -2.83 13.51 -14.67
CA LEU A 219 -4.24 13.13 -14.88
C LEU A 219 -5.20 14.01 -14.04
N LEU A 220 -4.83 14.33 -12.80
CA LEU A 220 -5.60 15.22 -11.94
C LEU A 220 -5.69 16.64 -12.51
N LEU A 221 -4.59 17.16 -13.05
CA LEU A 221 -4.57 18.49 -13.66
C LEU A 221 -5.47 18.58 -14.90
N ILE A 222 -5.41 17.56 -15.78
CA ILE A 222 -6.31 17.44 -16.94
C ILE A 222 -7.77 17.37 -16.48
N ALA A 223 -8.05 16.56 -15.45
CA ALA A 223 -9.40 16.42 -14.89
C ALA A 223 -9.92 17.77 -14.34
N LYS A 224 -9.09 18.49 -13.57
CA LYS A 224 -9.44 19.79 -12.98
C LYS A 224 -9.75 20.84 -14.05
N ALA A 225 -8.98 20.87 -15.14
CA ALA A 225 -9.19 21.82 -16.24
C ALA A 225 -10.49 21.56 -17.02
N LYS A 226 -11.03 20.35 -16.96
CA LYS A 226 -12.28 19.96 -17.62
C LYS A 226 -13.54 20.11 -16.77
N ILE A 227 -13.39 20.21 -15.45
CA ILE A 227 -14.53 20.50 -14.59
C ILE A 227 -14.84 22.00 -14.74
N PRO A 228 -16.05 22.38 -15.21
CA PRO A 228 -16.43 23.79 -15.29
C PRO A 228 -16.30 24.41 -13.89
N GLN A 229 -15.54 25.50 -13.79
CA GLN A 229 -15.47 26.28 -12.55
C GLN A 229 -16.87 26.86 -12.32
N GLU A 230 -17.59 26.40 -11.31
CA GLU A 230 -18.78 27.10 -10.84
C GLU A 230 -18.33 28.49 -10.36
N SER A 231 -18.69 29.50 -11.13
CA SER A 231 -18.54 30.93 -10.85
C SER A 231 -19.64 31.42 -9.91
#